data_AF-A0A7W0N459-F1
#
_entry.id   AF-A0A7W0N459-F1
#
_cell.length_a   1.000
_cell.length_b   1.000
_cell.length_c   1.000
_cell.angle_alpha   90.00
_cell.angle_beta   90.00
_cell.angle_gamma   90.00
#
_symmetry.space_group_name_H-M   'P 1'
#
loop_
_entity.id
_entity.type
_entity.pdbx_description
1 polymer ?
#
loop_
_entity_poly.entity_id
_entity_poly.type
_entity_poly.pdbx_seq_one_letter_code
_entity_poly.pdbx_strand_id
1 'polypeptide(L)' 'KDLGRNDPCWCGSGKKFKKCHGA' A
#
# COMPACT_ATOMS: atom_id res chain seq x y z
N LYS A 1 -3.13 -12.81 -3.54
CA LYS A 1 -2.23 -11.87 -4.25
C LYS A 1 -2.04 -10.72 -3.29
N ASP A 2 -1.25 -10.97 -2.26
CA ASP A 2 -1.11 -10.10 -1.11
C ASP A 2 -0.20 -8.94 -1.50
N LEU A 3 -0.73 -7.72 -1.48
CA LEU A 3 0.08 -6.52 -1.61
C LEU A 3 1.05 -6.49 -0.44
N GLY A 4 2.35 -6.58 -0.74
CA GLY A 4 3.38 -6.49 0.27
C GLY A 4 3.27 -5.15 0.99
N ARG A 5 3.56 -5.14 2.29
CA ARG A 5 3.48 -3.93 3.11
C ARG A 5 4.31 -2.75 2.57
N ASN A 6 5.37 -3.04 1.80
CA ASN A 6 6.19 -2.01 1.17
C ASN A 6 5.75 -1.64 -0.25
N ASP A 7 4.86 -2.38 -0.88
CA ASP A 7 4.35 -2.09 -2.23
C ASP A 7 3.55 -0.79 -2.26
N PRO A 8 3.47 -0.11 -3.41
CA PRO A 8 2.57 1.03 -3.58
C PRO A 8 1.12 0.63 -3.29
N CYS A 9 0.38 1.52 -2.60
CA CYS A 9 -1.00 1.25 -2.21
C CYS A 9 -1.91 1.24 -3.45
N TRP A 10 -2.86 0.30 -3.47
CA TRP A 10 -3.81 0.13 -4.57
C TRP A 10 -4.73 1.34 -4.81
N CYS A 11 -4.87 2.24 -3.83
CA CYS A 11 -5.71 3.43 -3.93
C CYS A 11 -5.12 4.57 -4.80
N GLY A 12 -3.94 4.37 -5.39
CA GLY A 12 -3.33 5.37 -6.28
C GLY A 12 -2.75 6.60 -5.56
N SER A 13 -2.70 6.60 -4.23
CA SER A 13 -2.17 7.74 -3.45
C SER A 13 -0.65 7.94 -3.55
N GLY A 14 0.07 7.04 -4.20
CA GLY A 14 1.54 7.01 -4.25
C GLY A 14 2.22 6.61 -2.92
N LYS A 15 1.46 6.46 -1.82
CA LYS A 15 1.98 5.99 -0.53
C LYS A 15 2.19 4.48 -0.56
N LYS A 16 3.19 4.00 0.20
CA LYS A 16 3.36 2.55 0.47
C LYS A 16 2.11 2.02 1.18
N PHE A 17 1.71 0.79 0.87
CA PHE A 17 0.54 0.12 1.44
C PHE A 17 0.56 0.22 2.96
N LYS A 18 1.70 -0.04 3.61
CA LYS A 18 1.82 0.05 5.06
C LYS A 18 1.60 1.42 5.69
N LYS A 19 1.69 2.49 4.92
CA LYS A 19 1.49 3.89 5.37
C LYS A 19 0.17 4.47 4.86
N CYS A 20 -0.72 3.62 4.37
CA CYS A 20 -2.01 3.99 3.80
C CYS A 20 -3.05 2.98 4.29
N HIS A 21 -3.73 2.25 3.38
CA HIS A 21 -4.78 1.28 3.73
C HIS A 21 -4.27 -0.03 4.34
N GLY A 22 -2.96 -0.23 4.36
CA GLY A 22 -2.39 -1.35 5.09
C GLY A 22 -2.35 -1.10 6.59
N ALA A 23 -2.41 0.15 7.06
CA ALA A 23 -2.25 0.51 8.49
C ALA A 23 -2.94 -0.47 9.43
#